data_AF-A0A810AJ24-F1
#
_entry.id   AF-A0A810AJ24-F1
#
_cell.length_a   1.000
_cell.length_b   1.000
_cell.length_c   1.000
_cell.angle_alpha   90.00
_cell.angle_beta   90.00
_cell.angle_gamma   90.00
#
_symmetry.space_group_name_H-M   'P 1'
#
loop_
_entity.id
_entity.type
_entity.pdbx_description
1 polymer ?
#
loop_
_entity_poly.entity_id
_entity_poly.type
_entity_poly.pdbx_seq_one_letter_code
_entity_poly.pdbx_strand_id
1 'polypeptide(L)'
;MLVVKVELWSGGVGGLHEPIGTLHIGNLSNLADVSDYRVVAMEVANPLTGEPPGTADFKVMGHPRRQRVWSLLQRACEEAMKADWVDLPSGRRPGPKN
;
A
#
# COMPACT_ATOMS: atom_id res chain seq x y z
N MET A 1 0.35 12.55 8.27
CA MET A 1 -0.24 11.72 7.20
C MET A 1 0.84 11.53 6.15
N LEU A 2 1.19 10.29 5.83
CA LEU A 2 2.17 9.95 4.79
C LEU A 2 1.46 9.15 3.71
N VAL A 3 1.71 9.48 2.44
CA VAL A 3 1.20 8.75 1.28
C VAL A 3 2.38 8.31 0.46
N VAL A 4 2.49 7.01 0.19
CA VAL A 4 3.51 6.42 -0.66
C VAL A 4 2.83 5.85 -1.90
N LYS A 5 3.38 6.19 -3.07
CA LYS A 5 2.98 5.65 -4.36
C LYS A 5 4.13 4.81 -4.89
N VAL A 6 3.82 3.61 -5.36
CA VAL A 6 4.78 2.71 -5.97
C VAL A 6 4.44 2.61 -7.44
N GLU A 7 5.39 2.98 -8.29
CA GLU A 7 5.22 3.04 -9.73
C GLU A 7 6.38 2.29 -10.39
N LEU A 8 6.07 1.48 -11.40
CA LEU A 8 7.05 0.84 -12.26
C LEU A 8 7.39 1.79 -13.41
N TRP A 9 8.67 2.14 -13.56
CA TRP A 9 9.15 3.03 -14.62
C TRP A 9 9.96 2.22 -15.63
N SER A 10 9.34 1.90 -16.77
CA SER A 10 9.98 1.13 -17.84
C SER A 10 10.92 2.03 -18.67
N GLY A 11 12.22 1.72 -18.65
CA GLY A 11 13.25 2.43 -19.43
C GLY A 11 13.53 3.89 -19.04
N GLY A 12 12.99 4.37 -17.92
CA GLY A 12 13.23 5.74 -17.42
C GLY A 12 12.53 6.86 -18.21
N VAL A 13 11.67 6.53 -19.17
CA VAL A 13 10.88 7.51 -19.94
C VAL A 13 9.58 7.80 -19.19
N GLY A 14 9.43 9.01 -18.65
CA GLY A 14 8.36 9.37 -17.70
C GLY A 14 6.91 9.28 -18.20
N GLY A 15 6.70 8.96 -19.48
CA GLY A 15 5.37 8.73 -20.05
C GLY A 15 4.80 7.32 -19.85
N LEU A 16 5.60 6.36 -19.38
CA LEU A 16 5.22 4.95 -19.23
C LEU A 16 5.46 4.47 -17.78
N HIS A 17 4.94 5.22 -16.81
CA HIS A 17 4.89 4.77 -15.42
C HIS A 17 3.56 4.04 -15.17
N GLU A 18 3.65 2.84 -14.63
CA GLU A 18 2.48 2.05 -14.25
C GLU A 18 2.37 2.03 -12.72
N PRO A 19 1.29 2.55 -12.12
CA PRO A 19 1.10 2.46 -10.68
C PRO A 19 0.86 1.01 -10.30
N ILE A 20 1.67 0.48 -9.38
CA ILE A 20 1.57 -0.91 -8.93
C ILE A 20 1.07 -1.04 -7.49
N GLY A 21 1.13 0.05 -6.71
CA GLY A 21 0.57 0.04 -5.36
C GLY A 21 0.60 1.40 -4.66
N THR A 22 -0.10 1.46 -3.54
CA THR A 22 -0.13 2.64 -2.67
C THR A 22 -0.17 2.25 -1.19
N LEU A 23 0.37 3.12 -0.34
CA LEU A 23 0.26 3.03 1.12
C LEU A 23 -0.22 4.39 1.66
N HIS A 24 -1.35 4.39 2.34
CA HIS A 24 -1.86 5.55 3.07
C HIS A 24 -1.64 5.33 4.57
N ILE A 25 -0.73 6.10 5.18
CA ILE A 25 -0.35 5.99 6.58
C ILE A 25 -0.90 7.19 7.36
N GLY A 26 -2.01 6.95 8.05
CA GLY A 26 -2.70 7.91 8.91
C GLY A 26 -2.24 7.77 10.36
N ASN A 27 -1.97 8.88 11.05
CA ASN A 27 -1.68 8.85 12.48
C ASN A 27 -3.01 8.72 13.26
N LEU A 28 -3.07 7.82 14.23
CA LEU A 28 -4.26 7.56 15.06
C LEU A 28 -4.21 8.20 16.45
N SER A 29 -3.06 8.73 16.89
CA SER A 29 -2.84 9.23 18.24
C SER A 29 -2.60 10.74 18.30
N ASN A 30 -2.63 11.31 19.51
CA ASN A 30 -2.46 12.74 19.74
C ASN A 30 -0.99 13.19 19.70
N LEU A 31 -0.34 12.94 18.57
CA LEU A 31 0.98 13.42 18.19
C LEU A 31 2.12 13.28 19.23
N ALA A 32 2.04 12.31 20.13
CA ALA A 32 3.06 12.03 21.14
C ALA A 32 4.33 11.45 20.51
N ASP A 33 5.45 11.47 21.25
CA ASP A 33 6.76 10.92 20.83
C ASP A 33 6.70 9.47 20.32
N VAL A 34 5.69 8.71 20.77
CA VAL A 34 5.31 7.40 20.26
C VAL A 34 3.87 7.49 19.74
N SER A 35 3.63 6.94 18.55
CA SER A 35 2.30 7.00 17.92
C SER A 35 1.91 5.70 17.23
N ASP A 36 0.61 5.46 17.19
CA ASP A 36 0.01 4.39 16.39
C ASP A 36 -0.45 4.96 15.04
N TYR A 37 -0.39 4.11 14.02
CA TYR A 37 -0.75 4.50 12.66
C TYR A 37 -1.69 3.45 12.06
N ARG A 38 -2.73 3.91 11.36
CA ARG A 38 -3.53 3.08 10.46
C ARG A 38 -2.92 3.14 9.08
N VAL A 39 -2.79 1.99 8.46
CA VAL A 39 -2.24 1.85 7.12
C VAL A 39 -3.29 1.20 6.24
N VAL A 40 -3.59 1.84 5.11
CA VAL A 40 -4.35 1.23 4.03
C VAL A 40 -3.38 1.00 2.88
N ALA A 41 -3.12 -0.27 2.58
CA ALA A 41 -2.31 -0.71 1.45
C ALA A 41 -3.22 -1.14 0.31
N MET A 42 -2.79 -0.84 -0.92
CA MET A 42 -3.45 -1.30 -2.14
C MET A 42 -2.40 -1.75 -3.13
N GLU A 43 -2.70 -2.84 -3.84
CA GLU A 43 -1.89 -3.37 -4.92
C GLU A 43 -2.76 -3.59 -6.15
N VAL A 44 -2.17 -3.35 -7.31
CA VAL A 44 -2.81 -3.73 -8.59
C VAL A 44 -2.58 -5.21 -8.85
N ALA A 45 -3.30 -5.76 -9.82
CA ALA A 45 -3.10 -7.14 -10.24
C ALA A 45 -1.65 -7.36 -10.69
N ASN A 46 -1.00 -8.42 -10.23
CA ASN A 46 0.33 -8.79 -10.68
C ASN A 46 0.23 -9.88 -11.75
N PRO A 47 0.42 -9.55 -13.05
CA PRO A 47 0.29 -10.52 -14.12
C PRO A 47 1.40 -11.60 -14.12
N LEU A 48 2.52 -11.37 -13.42
CA LEU A 48 3.64 -12.31 -13.36
C LEU A 48 3.42 -13.40 -12.31
N THR A 49 2.79 -13.06 -11.17
CA THR A 49 2.44 -14.02 -10.11
C THR A 49 1.02 -14.55 -10.23
N GLY A 50 0.17 -13.88 -11.02
CA GLY A 50 -1.26 -14.18 -11.13
C GLY A 50 -2.09 -13.66 -9.96
N GLU A 51 -1.49 -12.86 -9.07
CA GLU A 51 -2.19 -12.30 -7.90
C GLU A 51 -3.21 -11.25 -8.33
N PRO A 52 -4.45 -11.32 -7.81
CA PRO A 52 -5.47 -10.32 -8.08
C PRO A 52 -5.09 -8.98 -7.45
N PRO A 53 -5.72 -7.86 -7.87
CA PRO A 53 -5.57 -6.61 -7.15
C PRO A 53 -6.11 -6.80 -5.73
N GLY A 54 -5.47 -6.18 -4.75
CA GLY A 54 -5.78 -6.40 -3.34
C GLY A 54 -5.75 -5.11 -2.52
N THR A 55 -6.38 -5.16 -1.36
CA THR A 55 -6.22 -4.14 -0.33
C THR A 55 -6.06 -4.78 1.05
N ALA A 56 -5.29 -4.12 1.91
CA ALA A 56 -5.15 -4.49 3.30
C ALA A 56 -5.30 -3.25 4.20
N ASP A 57 -5.95 -3.42 5.35
CA ASP A 57 -6.11 -2.40 6.38
C ASP A 57 -5.54 -2.93 7.69
N PHE A 58 -4.48 -2.30 8.19
CA PHE A 58 -3.76 -2.75 9.37
C PHE A 58 -3.20 -1.58 10.17
N LYS A 59 -2.57 -1.89 11.31
CA LYS A 59 -2.00 -0.87 12.20
C LYS A 59 -0.51 -1.10 12.43
N VAL A 60 0.24 -0.01 12.46
CA VAL A 60 1.59 0.03 13.02
C VAL A 60 1.48 0.60 14.44
N MET A 61 1.76 -0.23 15.43
CA MET A 61 1.64 0.13 16.85
C MET A 61 2.97 0.64 17.42
N GLY A 62 2.90 1.68 18.25
CA GLY A 62 4.00 2.13 19.11
C GLY A 62 5.23 2.60 18.35
N HIS A 63 5.08 3.32 17.24
CA HIS A 63 6.21 3.79 16.45
C HIS A 63 6.85 5.07 17.05
N PRO A 64 8.17 5.08 17.34
CA PRO A 64 8.85 6.27 17.84
C PRO A 64 9.06 7.32 16.74
N ARG A 65 8.52 8.52 16.93
CA ARG A 65 8.52 9.60 15.93
C ARG A 65 9.85 10.33 15.76
N ARG A 66 10.79 10.14 16.69
CA ARG A 66 12.15 10.69 16.61
C ARG A 66 13.08 9.92 15.65
N GLN A 67 12.51 9.03 14.84
CA GLN A 67 13.24 8.29 13.82
C GLN A 67 13.00 8.91 12.44
N ARG A 68 13.77 8.44 11.45
CA ARG A 68 13.59 8.84 10.06
C ARG A 68 12.23 8.36 9.57
N VAL A 69 11.56 9.13 8.71
CA VAL A 69 10.28 8.72 8.10
C VAL A 69 10.35 7.34 7.42
N TRP A 70 11.53 6.97 6.91
CA TRP A 70 11.79 5.67 6.30
C TRP A 70 11.64 4.49 7.26
N SER A 71 11.89 4.66 8.57
CA SER A 71 11.68 3.57 9.52
C SER A 71 10.19 3.31 9.78
N LEU A 72 9.33 4.34 9.67
CA LEU A 72 7.88 4.15 9.67
C LEU A 72 7.44 3.38 8.42
N LEU A 73 7.97 3.76 7.24
CA LEU A 73 7.66 3.08 5.98
C LEU A 73 8.10 1.61 6.03
N GLN A 74 9.33 1.34 6.47
CA GLN A 74 9.85 -0.02 6.63
C GLN A 74 8.90 -0.87 7.49
N ARG A 75 8.51 -0.36 8.66
CA ARG A 75 7.63 -1.10 9.57
C ARG A 75 6.23 -1.27 9.00
N ALA A 76 5.73 -0.31 8.23
CA ALA A 76 4.48 -0.46 7.51
C ALA A 76 4.56 -1.56 6.44
N CYS A 77 5.67 -1.66 5.70
CA CYS A 77 5.90 -2.75 4.75
C CYS A 77 5.99 -4.11 5.46
N GLU A 78 6.71 -4.18 6.58
CA GLU A 78 6.81 -5.43 7.38
C GLU A 78 5.45 -5.93 7.87
N GLU A 79 4.56 -5.03 8.28
CA GLU A 79 3.19 -5.38 8.67
C GLU A 79 2.30 -5.69 7.47
N ALA A 80 2.50 -5.01 6.32
CA ALA A 80 1.78 -5.32 5.09
C ALA A 80 1.99 -6.76 4.62
N MET A 81 3.22 -7.29 4.75
CA MET A 81 3.55 -8.67 4.39
C MET A 81 2.87 -9.73 5.27
N LYS A 82 2.31 -9.33 6.42
CA LYS A 82 1.61 -10.20 7.37
C LYS A 82 0.11 -9.94 7.42
N ALA A 83 -0.36 -8.91 6.70
CA ALA A 83 -1.73 -8.46 6.78
C ALA A 83 -2.66 -9.43 6.04
N ASP A 84 -3.92 -9.46 6.48
CA ASP A 84 -4.97 -10.18 5.77
C ASP A 84 -5.41 -9.35 4.56
N TRP A 85 -4.87 -9.70 3.39
CA TRP A 85 -5.24 -9.06 2.14
C TRP A 85 -6.62 -9.53 1.66
N VAL A 86 -7.40 -8.57 1.18
CA VAL A 86 -8.70 -8.81 0.57
C VAL A 86 -8.58 -8.56 -0.92
N ASP A 87 -8.90 -9.59 -1.70
CA ASP A 87 -8.97 -9.49 -3.15
C ASP A 87 -10.06 -8.50 -3.56
N LEU A 88 -9.69 -7.55 -4.42
CA LEU A 88 -10.64 -6.67 -5.06
C LEU A 88 -11.18 -7.34 -6.32
N PRO A 89 -12.49 -7.22 -6.59
CA PRO A 89 -13.05 -7.76 -7.82
C PRO A 89 -12.33 -7.12 -9.00
N SER A 90 -11.65 -7.96 -9.80
CA SER A 90 -11.05 -7.50 -11.04
C SER A 90 -12.16 -6.83 -11.86
N GLY A 91 -11.95 -5.60 -12.30
CA GLY A 91 -12.93 -4.82 -13.07
C GLY A 91 -13.26 -5.38 -14.45
N ARG A 92 -13.21 -6.71 -14.67
CA ARG A 92 -13.77 -7.34 -15.86
C ARG A 92 -15.27 -7.13 -15.86
N ARG A 93 -15.73 -6.14 -16.63
CA ARG A 93 -17.12 -6.06 -17.07
C ARG A 93 -17.49 -7.42 -17.69
N PRO A 94 -18.61 -8.04 -17.31
CA PRO A 94 -19.09 -9.21 -18.05
C PRO A 94 -19.29 -8.79 -19.51
N GLY A 95 -18.67 -9.54 -20.43
CA GLY A 95 -18.87 -9.35 -21.87
C GLY A 95 -20.36 -9.50 -22.22
N PRO A 96 -20.81 -8.88 -23.33
CA PRO A 96 -22.21 -8.95 -23.73
C PRO A 96 -22.62 -10.42 -23.90
N LYS A 97 -23.77 -10.79 -23.30
CA LYS A 97 -24.39 -12.09 -23.56
C LYS A 97 -24.93 -12.04 -24.99
N ASN A 98 -24.45 -12.95 -25.85
CA ASN A 98 -25.03 -13.20 -27.17
C ASN A 98 -26.48 -13.64 -27.06
#